data_AF-W2N7N7-F1
#
_entry.id   AF-W2N7N7-F1
#
_cell.length_a   1.000
_cell.length_b   1.000
_cell.length_c   1.000
_cell.angle_alpha   90.00
_cell.angle_beta   90.00
_cell.angle_gamma   90.00
#
_symmetry.space_group_name_H-M   'P 1'
#
loop_
_entity.id
_entity.type
_entity.pdbx_description
1 polymer ?
#
loop_
_entity_poly.entity_id
_entity_poly.type
_entity_poly.pdbx_seq_one_letter_code
_entity_poly.pdbx_strand_id
1 'polypeptide(L)'
;MNVWASDPSAQTPLPLGLRPAPPKRGRPAKDATPLWTDAAMQELSTIPYVTAKPNFHKARNSVEIGAAWILVANILSKSQSRTYTVSQCKEKIKWLRRKWALYREGRSETGNVPRAQDPPCLELMMEHWAPHEGMQNTTLCDAGTTHSDEGDSSRAEGETSSTRTSKRTC
;
A
#
# COMPACT_ATOMS: atom_id res chain seq x y z
N MET A 1 -9.81 64.53 -39.31
CA MET A 1 -11.27 64.45 -39.55
C MET A 1 -11.88 63.89 -38.29
N ASN A 2 -12.51 64.74 -37.49
CA ASN A 2 -13.11 64.39 -36.22
C ASN A 2 -14.61 64.51 -36.40
N VAL A 3 -15.38 63.45 -36.13
CA VAL A 3 -16.83 63.53 -35.92
C VAL A 3 -17.21 62.58 -34.79
N TRP A 4 -17.79 63.18 -33.75
CA TRP A 4 -18.47 62.57 -32.62
C TRP A 4 -19.70 61.78 -33.07
N ALA A 5 -19.92 60.58 -32.53
CA ALA A 5 -21.24 59.95 -32.41
C ALA A 5 -21.15 58.91 -31.27
N SER A 6 -21.53 59.28 -30.05
CA SER A 6 -22.87 59.06 -29.48
C SER A 6 -23.08 57.61 -29.03
N ASP A 7 -22.84 57.36 -27.75
CA ASP A 7 -23.63 56.40 -26.97
C ASP A 7 -24.64 57.24 -26.18
N PRO A 8 -25.94 56.93 -26.27
CA PRO A 8 -26.59 56.50 -25.04
C PRO A 8 -27.63 55.39 -25.28
N SER A 9 -27.44 54.31 -24.55
CA SER A 9 -28.50 53.67 -23.75
C SER A 9 -29.84 53.39 -24.45
N ALA A 10 -29.96 52.18 -24.99
CA ALA A 10 -31.23 51.44 -25.02
C ALA A 10 -30.96 49.94 -24.80
N GLN A 11 -30.55 49.57 -23.58
CA GLN A 11 -30.63 48.17 -23.14
C GLN A 11 -32.10 47.84 -22.88
N THR A 12 -32.77 47.35 -23.92
CA THR A 12 -34.01 46.57 -23.76
C THR A 12 -33.63 45.25 -23.09
N PRO A 13 -34.19 44.89 -21.93
CA PRO A 13 -34.00 43.56 -21.37
C PRO A 13 -34.77 42.57 -22.24
N LEU A 14 -34.06 41.79 -23.05
CA LEU A 14 -34.65 40.68 -23.80
C LEU A 14 -35.12 39.58 -22.82
N PRO A 15 -36.27 38.94 -23.09
CA PRO A 15 -36.92 38.02 -22.17
C PRO A 15 -36.04 36.80 -21.87
N LEU A 16 -36.09 36.34 -20.62
CA LEU A 16 -35.31 35.26 -19.99
C LEU A 16 -35.51 33.84 -20.59
N GLY A 17 -35.95 33.72 -21.85
CA GLY A 17 -36.34 32.46 -22.47
C GLY A 17 -35.31 31.79 -23.39
N LEU A 18 -34.23 32.46 -23.79
CA LEU A 18 -33.31 31.93 -24.82
C LEU A 18 -31.82 32.11 -24.48
N ARG A 19 -31.43 31.76 -23.25
CA ARG A 19 -30.03 31.44 -22.97
C ARG A 19 -29.78 29.98 -23.35
N PRO A 20 -28.83 29.67 -24.25
CA PRO A 20 -28.36 28.30 -24.42
C PRO A 20 -27.88 27.78 -23.06
N ALA A 21 -28.44 26.66 -22.62
CA ALA A 21 -28.04 26.03 -21.36
C ALA A 21 -26.53 25.76 -21.38
N PRO A 22 -25.81 25.93 -20.25
CA PRO A 22 -24.41 25.52 -20.18
C PRO A 22 -24.32 24.03 -20.56
N PRO A 23 -23.25 23.61 -21.27
CA PRO A 23 -23.11 22.22 -21.69
C PRO A 23 -23.22 21.32 -20.46
N LYS A 24 -24.27 20.48 -20.44
CA LYS A 24 -24.46 19.47 -19.41
C LYS A 24 -23.19 18.64 -19.38
N ARG A 25 -22.47 18.63 -18.24
CA ARG A 25 -21.34 17.73 -17.99
C ARG A 25 -21.77 16.34 -18.42
N GLY A 26 -21.20 15.89 -19.54
CA GLY A 26 -21.47 14.57 -20.08
C GLY A 26 -21.18 13.54 -19.01
N ARG A 27 -22.15 12.67 -18.78
CA ARG A 27 -21.94 11.38 -18.11
C ARG A 27 -20.67 10.76 -18.73
N PRO A 28 -19.65 10.36 -17.94
CA PRO A 28 -18.45 9.75 -18.51
C PRO A 28 -18.85 8.53 -19.35
N ALA A 29 -18.21 8.39 -20.50
CA ALA A 29 -18.49 7.34 -21.47
C ALA A 29 -18.51 5.96 -20.79
N LYS A 30 -19.48 5.13 -21.17
CA LYS A 30 -19.71 3.78 -20.64
C LYS A 30 -18.54 2.81 -20.94
N ASP A 31 -17.59 3.24 -21.76
CA ASP A 31 -16.52 2.42 -22.34
C ASP A 31 -15.12 2.81 -21.85
N ALA A 32 -15.00 3.51 -20.72
CA ALA A 32 -13.71 3.78 -20.12
C ALA A 32 -13.04 2.45 -19.71
N THR A 33 -12.01 2.03 -20.44
CA THR A 33 -11.23 0.83 -20.10
C THR A 33 -10.79 0.95 -18.65
N PRO A 34 -11.15 -0.04 -17.78
CA PRO A 34 -10.83 0.04 -16.37
C PRO A 34 -9.32 0.16 -16.20
N LEU A 35 -8.90 1.05 -15.28
CA LEU A 35 -7.48 1.29 -15.00
C LEU A 35 -6.74 0.01 -14.60
N TRP A 36 -7.44 -0.92 -13.93
CA TRP A 36 -6.90 -2.18 -13.46
C TRP A 36 -7.65 -3.33 -14.12
N THR A 37 -7.13 -3.81 -15.24
CA THR A 37 -7.55 -5.08 -15.86
C THR A 37 -6.94 -6.26 -15.11
N ASP A 38 -7.48 -7.46 -15.30
CA ASP A 38 -6.91 -8.67 -14.69
C ASP A 38 -5.48 -8.92 -15.16
N ALA A 39 -5.20 -8.68 -16.45
CA ALA A 39 -3.84 -8.75 -17.00
C ALA A 39 -2.87 -7.77 -16.31
N ALA A 40 -3.28 -6.51 -16.10
CA ALA A 40 -2.45 -5.53 -15.41
C ALA A 40 -2.22 -5.89 -13.94
N MET A 41 -3.23 -6.43 -13.25
CA MET A 41 -3.09 -6.89 -11.86
C MET A 41 -2.15 -8.11 -11.77
N GLN A 42 -2.26 -9.03 -12.72
CA GLN A 42 -1.42 -10.22 -12.82
C GLN A 42 0.04 -9.84 -13.01
N GLU A 43 0.33 -8.97 -13.97
CA GLU A 43 1.70 -8.48 -14.18
C GLU A 43 2.22 -7.71 -12.97
N LEU A 44 1.43 -6.78 -12.41
CA LEU A 44 1.84 -6.03 -11.23
C LEU A 44 2.17 -6.95 -10.06
N SER A 45 1.42 -8.05 -9.88
CA SER A 45 1.68 -9.03 -8.81
C SER A 45 2.97 -9.82 -9.03
N THR A 46 3.44 -9.95 -10.27
CA THR A 46 4.61 -10.76 -10.66
C THR A 46 5.90 -9.94 -10.72
N ILE A 47 5.86 -8.76 -11.34
CA ILE A 47 7.05 -7.94 -11.64
C ILE A 47 7.95 -7.71 -10.40
N PRO A 48 7.42 -7.37 -9.20
CA PRO A 48 8.26 -7.15 -8.01
C PRO A 48 9.06 -8.39 -7.56
N TYR A 49 8.52 -9.59 -7.80
CA TYR A 49 9.07 -10.84 -7.27
C TYR A 49 9.82 -11.66 -8.31
N VAL A 50 9.65 -11.37 -9.60
CA VAL A 50 10.39 -12.04 -10.68
C VAL A 50 11.40 -11.08 -11.29
N THR A 51 10.93 -10.04 -12.00
CA THR A 51 11.80 -9.18 -12.80
C THR A 51 12.55 -8.14 -11.98
N ALA A 52 11.87 -7.48 -11.04
CA ALA A 52 12.45 -6.42 -10.22
C ALA A 52 13.05 -6.96 -8.90
N LYS A 53 12.90 -8.26 -8.60
CA LYS A 53 13.44 -8.94 -7.41
C LYS A 53 14.89 -8.57 -7.09
N PRO A 54 15.86 -8.65 -8.03
CA PRO A 54 17.25 -8.32 -7.72
C PRO A 54 17.42 -6.85 -7.31
N ASN A 55 16.60 -5.94 -7.82
CA ASN A 55 16.66 -4.51 -7.46
C ASN A 55 16.15 -4.29 -6.03
N PHE A 56 15.04 -4.95 -5.66
CA PHE A 56 14.55 -4.92 -4.28
C PHE A 56 15.52 -5.58 -3.30
N HIS A 57 16.18 -6.68 -3.69
CA HIS A 57 17.13 -7.38 -2.83
C HIS A 57 18.44 -6.61 -2.64
N LYS A 58 18.90 -5.89 -3.66
CA LYS A 58 20.11 -5.07 -3.59
C LYS A 58 19.90 -3.76 -2.85
N ALA A 59 18.68 -3.22 -2.85
CA ALA A 59 18.37 -1.92 -2.25
C ALA A 59 18.68 -1.88 -0.74
N ARG A 60 19.43 -0.87 -0.32
CA ARG A 60 19.89 -0.64 1.07
C ARG A 60 19.25 0.58 1.72
N ASN A 61 18.59 1.43 0.95
CA ASN A 61 17.95 2.64 1.44
C ASN A 61 16.62 2.92 0.71
N SER A 62 15.86 3.90 1.23
CA SER A 62 14.54 4.26 0.69
C SER A 62 14.59 4.79 -0.74
N VAL A 63 15.70 5.42 -1.15
CA VAL A 63 15.90 5.94 -2.51
C VAL A 63 16.02 4.78 -3.50
N GLU A 64 16.84 3.78 -3.19
CA GLU A 64 17.01 2.58 -4.01
C GLU A 64 15.73 1.73 -4.07
N ILE A 65 14.98 1.65 -2.96
CA ILE A 65 13.64 1.05 -2.96
C ILE A 65 12.71 1.85 -3.90
N GLY A 66 12.79 3.18 -3.87
CA GLY A 66 12.08 4.06 -4.80
C GLY A 66 12.40 3.77 -6.26
N ALA A 67 13.70 3.62 -6.58
CA ALA A 67 14.16 3.26 -7.93
C ALA A 67 13.63 1.89 -8.39
N ALA A 68 13.62 0.90 -7.50
CA ALA A 68 13.04 -0.41 -7.80
C ALA A 68 11.53 -0.30 -8.12
N TRP A 69 10.78 0.53 -7.39
CA TRP A 69 9.37 0.79 -7.69
C TRP A 69 9.15 1.58 -9.00
N ILE A 70 10.05 2.50 -9.35
CA ILE A 70 10.02 3.19 -10.65
C ILE A 70 10.18 2.16 -11.77
N LEU A 71 11.10 1.20 -11.62
CA LEU A 71 11.28 0.11 -12.58
C LEU A 71 9.99 -0.72 -12.73
N VAL A 72 9.34 -1.08 -11.62
CA VAL A 72 8.04 -1.80 -11.65
C VAL A 72 7.01 -1.02 -12.46
N ALA A 73 6.83 0.26 -12.16
CA ALA A 73 5.85 1.12 -12.85
C ALA A 73 6.16 1.25 -14.35
N ASN A 74 7.45 1.37 -14.71
CA ASN A 74 7.87 1.45 -16.11
C ASN A 74 7.64 0.16 -16.87
N ILE A 75 7.94 -1.01 -16.27
CA ILE A 75 7.70 -2.31 -16.91
C ILE A 75 6.21 -2.50 -17.16
N LEU A 76 5.37 -2.30 -16.13
CA LEU A 76 3.92 -2.43 -16.23
C LEU A 76 3.32 -1.46 -17.26
N SER A 77 3.86 -0.24 -17.31
CA SER A 77 3.33 0.77 -18.24
C SER A 77 3.60 0.41 -19.70
N LYS A 78 4.77 -0.16 -19.97
CA LYS A 78 5.15 -0.62 -21.30
C LYS A 78 4.32 -1.82 -21.75
N SER A 79 4.15 -2.82 -20.89
CA SER A 79 3.40 -4.03 -21.24
C SER A 79 1.92 -3.75 -21.46
N GLN A 80 1.32 -2.90 -20.63
CA GLN A 80 -0.11 -2.58 -20.71
C GLN A 80 -0.42 -1.38 -21.62
N SER A 81 0.59 -0.83 -22.31
CA SER A 81 0.47 0.36 -23.17
C SER A 81 -0.29 1.52 -22.48
N ARG A 82 -0.05 1.70 -21.18
CA ARG A 82 -0.77 2.65 -20.31
C ARG A 82 0.14 3.16 -19.21
N THR A 83 0.09 4.46 -18.92
CA THR A 83 0.93 5.03 -17.84
C THR A 83 0.41 4.67 -16.45
N TYR A 84 1.25 4.00 -15.66
CA TYR A 84 1.06 3.77 -14.24
C TYR A 84 2.09 4.54 -13.42
N THR A 85 1.66 5.16 -12.33
CA THR A 85 2.58 5.81 -11.38
C THR A 85 3.06 4.82 -10.31
N VAL A 86 4.17 5.15 -9.67
CA VAL A 86 4.68 4.39 -8.52
C VAL A 86 3.65 4.29 -7.39
N SER A 87 2.94 5.39 -7.08
CA SER A 87 1.92 5.39 -6.02
C SER A 87 0.80 4.42 -6.34
N GLN A 88 0.28 4.46 -7.57
CA GLN A 88 -0.76 3.55 -8.05
C GLN A 88 -0.35 2.08 -7.92
N CYS A 89 0.88 1.75 -8.32
CA CYS A 89 1.42 0.39 -8.20
C CYS A 89 1.49 -0.07 -6.73
N LYS A 90 2.04 0.77 -5.85
CA LYS A 90 2.19 0.46 -4.42
C LYS A 90 0.84 0.30 -3.72
N GLU A 91 -0.10 1.21 -3.99
CA GLU A 91 -1.45 1.16 -3.44
C GLU A 91 -2.19 -0.11 -3.90
N LYS A 92 -2.06 -0.46 -5.18
CA LYS A 92 -2.72 -1.65 -5.73
C LYS A 92 -2.12 -2.94 -5.18
N ILE A 93 -0.80 -3.04 -5.04
CA ILE A 93 -0.15 -4.18 -4.33
C ILE A 93 -0.63 -4.28 -2.89
N LYS A 94 -0.71 -3.15 -2.17
CA LYS A 94 -1.22 -3.12 -0.79
C LYS A 94 -2.66 -3.63 -0.73
N TRP A 95 -3.51 -3.23 -1.68
CA TRP A 95 -4.89 -3.71 -1.79
C TRP A 95 -4.95 -5.22 -2.08
N LEU A 96 -4.15 -5.71 -3.02
CA LEU A 96 -4.08 -7.13 -3.37
C LEU A 96 -3.63 -7.98 -2.17
N ARG A 97 -2.62 -7.54 -1.41
CA ARG A 97 -2.18 -8.23 -0.18
C ARG A 97 -3.26 -8.29 0.89
N ARG A 98 -4.10 -7.25 1.02
CA ARG A 98 -5.25 -7.27 1.95
C ARG A 98 -6.30 -8.28 1.49
N LYS A 99 -6.61 -8.32 0.20
CA LYS A 99 -7.53 -9.31 -0.38
C LYS A 99 -7.02 -10.74 -0.16
N TRP A 100 -5.72 -10.97 -0.35
CA TRP A 100 -5.07 -12.23 -0.04
C TRP A 100 -5.18 -12.62 1.44
N ALA A 101 -4.96 -11.68 2.37
CA ALA A 101 -5.11 -11.95 3.79
C ALA A 101 -6.54 -12.37 4.17
N LEU A 102 -7.54 -11.66 3.67
CA LEU A 102 -8.96 -12.01 3.88
C LEU A 102 -9.30 -13.39 3.29
N TYR A 103 -8.76 -13.70 2.12
CA TYR A 103 -8.93 -15.00 1.49
C TYR A 103 -8.36 -16.14 2.34
N ARG A 104 -7.17 -15.95 2.91
CA ARG A 104 -6.54 -16.96 3.78
C ARG A 104 -7.34 -17.17 5.06
N GLU A 105 -7.81 -16.10 5.70
CA GLU A 105 -8.58 -16.20 6.95
C GLU A 105 -9.92 -16.94 6.73
N GLY A 106 -10.66 -16.59 5.67
CA GLY A 106 -11.91 -17.29 5.33
C GLY A 106 -11.70 -18.73 4.85
N ARG A 107 -10.46 -19.17 4.60
CA ARG A 107 -10.11 -20.59 4.38
C ARG A 107 -9.72 -21.31 5.67
N SER A 108 -9.19 -20.61 6.68
CA SER A 108 -8.86 -21.20 7.99
C SER A 108 -10.05 -21.29 8.93
N GLU A 109 -11.10 -20.49 8.70
CA GLU A 109 -12.37 -20.63 9.43
C GLU A 109 -13.01 -22.01 9.18
N THR A 110 -12.98 -22.86 10.21
CA THR A 110 -13.67 -24.15 10.21
C THR A 110 -15.11 -23.94 10.69
N GLY A 111 -16.06 -23.85 9.75
CA GLY A 111 -17.48 -23.66 10.02
C GLY A 111 -18.30 -23.52 8.74
N ASN A 112 -19.64 -23.47 8.85
CA ASN A 112 -20.55 -23.28 7.70
C ASN A 112 -20.57 -21.80 7.22
N VAL A 113 -19.41 -21.16 7.15
CA VAL A 113 -19.24 -19.79 6.65
C VAL A 113 -19.10 -19.87 5.13
N PRO A 114 -19.77 -18.99 4.36
CA PRO A 114 -19.57 -18.92 2.92
C PRO A 114 -18.09 -18.75 2.60
N ARG A 115 -17.56 -19.63 1.74
CA ARG A 115 -16.15 -19.60 1.32
C ARG A 115 -15.78 -18.20 0.82
N ALA A 116 -14.65 -17.68 1.26
CA ALA A 116 -14.15 -16.39 0.77
C ALA A 116 -14.03 -16.40 -0.76
N GLN A 117 -14.46 -15.30 -1.40
CA GLN A 117 -14.34 -15.12 -2.84
C GLN A 117 -12.85 -15.18 -3.23
N ASP A 118 -12.55 -15.91 -4.30
CA ASP A 118 -11.18 -16.01 -4.82
C ASP A 118 -10.67 -14.61 -5.21
N PRO A 119 -9.48 -14.20 -4.72
CA PRO A 119 -8.88 -12.93 -5.10
C PRO A 119 -8.46 -12.95 -6.58
N PRO A 120 -8.41 -11.79 -7.25
CA PRO A 120 -7.80 -11.68 -8.56
C PRO A 120 -6.37 -12.22 -8.52
N CYS A 121 -5.94 -12.93 -9.57
CA CYS A 121 -4.58 -13.48 -9.70
C CYS A 121 -4.20 -14.52 -8.61
N LEU A 122 -5.18 -15.29 -8.12
CA LEU A 122 -5.03 -16.27 -7.03
C LEU A 122 -3.82 -17.21 -7.22
N GLU A 123 -3.63 -17.79 -8.40
CA GLU A 123 -2.54 -18.75 -8.66
C GLU A 123 -1.15 -18.14 -8.40
N LEU A 124 -0.93 -16.91 -8.86
CA LEU A 124 0.33 -16.18 -8.64
C LEU A 124 0.53 -15.75 -7.20
N MET A 125 -0.56 -15.41 -6.50
CA MET A 125 -0.50 -15.15 -5.06
C MET A 125 -0.12 -16.41 -4.28
N MET A 126 -0.60 -17.58 -4.70
CA MET A 126 -0.19 -18.85 -4.10
C MET A 126 1.30 -19.12 -4.33
N GLU A 127 1.82 -18.86 -5.53
CA GLU A 127 3.22 -19.10 -5.86
C GLU A 127 4.18 -18.18 -5.08
N HIS A 128 3.88 -16.89 -5.00
CA HIS A 128 4.82 -15.89 -4.46
C HIS A 128 4.51 -15.43 -3.03
N TRP A 129 3.25 -15.54 -2.57
CA TRP A 129 2.80 -14.97 -1.30
C TRP A 129 2.26 -15.99 -0.30
N ALA A 130 2.03 -17.25 -0.70
CA ALA A 130 1.82 -18.30 0.27
C ALA A 130 3.13 -18.55 1.04
N PRO A 131 3.07 -18.83 2.35
CA PRO A 131 4.22 -19.42 3.03
C PRO A 131 4.63 -20.69 2.27
N HIS A 132 5.90 -20.79 1.86
CA HIS A 132 6.41 -22.03 1.29
C HIS A 132 6.29 -23.14 2.33
N GLU A 133 5.77 -24.31 1.93
CA GLU A 133 5.67 -25.46 2.81
C GLU A 133 7.07 -25.91 3.24
N GLY A 134 7.33 -25.74 4.53
CA GLY A 134 8.55 -26.10 5.22
C GLY A 134 8.32 -25.74 6.68
N MET A 135 8.42 -26.72 7.55
CA MET A 135 8.13 -26.66 8.98
C MET A 135 8.88 -25.50 9.66
N GLN A 136 8.27 -24.31 9.73
CA GLN A 136 8.77 -23.17 10.51
C GLN A 136 8.15 -23.24 11.91
N ASN A 137 8.32 -24.37 12.60
CA ASN A 137 8.07 -24.49 14.02
C ASN A 137 9.36 -24.19 14.77
N THR A 138 9.71 -22.92 14.94
CA THR A 138 10.56 -22.55 16.07
C THR A 138 9.70 -22.65 17.34
N THR A 139 9.32 -23.87 17.72
CA THR A 139 8.90 -24.18 19.08
C THR A 139 10.16 -24.04 19.91
N LEU A 140 10.38 -22.83 20.41
CA LEU A 140 11.46 -22.50 21.34
C LEU A 140 11.07 -23.15 22.68
N CYS A 141 11.27 -24.47 22.79
CA CYS A 141 11.25 -25.15 24.08
C CYS A 141 12.48 -24.67 24.83
N ASP A 142 12.28 -23.69 25.71
CA ASP A 142 13.26 -23.27 26.71
C ASP A 142 13.36 -24.40 27.74
N ALA A 143 14.22 -25.37 27.45
CA ALA A 143 14.53 -26.49 28.32
C ALA A 143 15.99 -26.36 28.81
N GLY A 144 16.13 -26.15 30.12
CA GLY A 144 17.40 -26.19 30.87
C GLY A 144 17.80 -24.80 31.38
N THR A 145 17.87 -24.53 32.68
CA THR A 145 18.55 -25.37 33.67
C THR A 145 18.00 -25.12 35.08
N THR A 146 17.83 -26.22 35.81
CA THR A 146 17.63 -26.24 37.26
C THR A 146 18.89 -25.72 37.96
N HIS A 147 18.77 -24.78 38.89
CA HIS A 147 19.74 -24.66 39.98
C HIS A 147 18.98 -24.50 41.28
N SER A 148 18.63 -25.65 41.88
CA SER A 148 18.43 -25.75 43.32
C SER A 148 19.80 -25.54 43.97
N ASP A 149 19.93 -24.59 44.88
CA ASP A 149 20.27 -24.92 46.25
C ASP A 149 20.17 -23.67 47.14
N GLU A 150 19.76 -23.95 48.36
CA GLU A 150 19.32 -23.01 49.38
C GLU A 150 20.52 -22.48 50.16
N GLY A 151 20.50 -21.20 50.52
CA GLY A 151 21.59 -20.54 51.26
C GLY A 151 21.06 -19.40 52.11
N ASP A 152 20.52 -19.77 53.27
CA ASP A 152 20.26 -18.90 54.43
C ASP A 152 21.55 -18.26 54.94
N SER A 153 21.60 -16.91 55.08
CA SER A 153 22.15 -16.23 56.27
C SER A 153 22.03 -14.69 56.19
N SER A 154 21.11 -14.16 57.00
CA SER A 154 21.20 -12.95 57.85
C SER A 154 21.94 -11.66 57.39
N ARG A 155 21.14 -10.58 57.31
CA ARG A 155 21.27 -9.27 58.00
C ARG A 155 22.57 -8.46 57.86
N ALA A 156 22.47 -7.34 57.13
CA ALA A 156 23.01 -6.04 57.56
C ALA A 156 22.28 -4.89 56.82
N GLU A 157 21.78 -3.94 57.61
CA GLU A 157 21.10 -2.73 57.15
C GLU A 157 22.09 -1.67 56.66
N GLY A 158 21.66 -0.85 55.70
CA GLY A 158 22.45 0.28 55.20
C GLY A 158 21.81 0.98 54.00
N GLU A 159 20.51 1.28 54.06
CA GLU A 159 19.85 2.16 53.08
C GLU A 159 20.17 3.62 53.40
N THR A 160 21.19 4.18 52.75
CA THR A 160 21.15 5.57 52.26
C THR A 160 21.98 5.68 51.00
N SER A 161 21.36 5.88 49.84
CA SER A 161 22.01 6.68 48.80
C SER A 161 20.97 7.39 47.94
N SER A 162 20.72 8.62 48.38
CA SER A 162 20.21 9.75 47.63
C SER A 162 20.57 9.73 46.14
N THR A 163 19.53 9.95 45.33
CA THR A 163 19.46 10.89 44.21
C THR A 163 20.73 11.25 43.42
N ARG A 164 20.61 11.07 42.10
CA ARG A 164 21.11 11.92 41.01
C ARG A 164 22.56 12.40 41.14
N THR A 165 23.41 11.93 40.24
CA THR A 165 24.52 12.76 39.77
C THR A 165 24.55 12.80 38.25
N SER A 166 24.13 13.97 37.77
CA SER A 166 24.45 14.53 36.47
C SER A 166 25.96 14.59 36.28
N LYS A 167 26.38 14.35 35.04
CA LYS A 167 27.63 14.83 34.46
C LYS A 167 27.98 16.25 34.95
N ARG A 168 29.21 16.46 35.42
CA ARG A 168 30.13 17.46 34.86
C ARG A 168 31.54 17.37 35.44
N THR A 169 32.46 17.79 34.58
CA THR A 169 33.91 17.78 34.60
C THR A 169 34.52 18.74 35.62
N CYS A 170 35.75 18.40 36.05
CA CYS A 170 36.75 19.16 36.83
C CYS A 170 36.51 19.28 38.34
#